data_AF-A0A452E5D6-F1
#
_entry.id   AF-A0A452E5D6-F1
#
_cell.length_a   1.000
_cell.length_b   1.000
_cell.length_c   1.000
_cell.angle_alpha   90.00
_cell.angle_beta   90.00
_cell.angle_gamma   90.00
#
_symmetry.space_group_name_H-M   'P 1'
#
loop_
_entity.id
_entity.type
_entity.pdbx_description
1 polymer ?
#
loop_
_entity_poly.entity_id
_entity_poly.type
_entity_poly.pdbx_seq_one_letter_code
_entity_poly.pdbx_strand_id
1 'polypeptide(L)' 'KPGAMKTFFFMFAATILLGQIFSGKQIRCLKMDGRCEVECLSFEDKIGGCRAELTPFCCRKRVNN' A
#
# COMPACT_ATOMS: atom_id res chain seq x y z
N LYS A 1 33.45 20.49 2.50
CA LYS A 1 32.23 21.34 2.39
C LYS A 1 31.07 20.64 3.08
N PRO A 2 30.68 21.04 4.31
CA PRO A 2 29.74 20.28 5.16
C PRO A 2 28.26 20.35 4.72
N GLY A 3 27.92 21.12 3.68
CA GLY A 3 26.55 21.26 3.20
C GLY A 3 26.02 20.09 2.35
N ALA A 4 26.88 19.33 1.69
CA ALA A 4 26.46 18.26 0.79
C ALA A 4 25.87 17.04 1.54
N MET A 5 26.36 16.75 2.74
CA MET A 5 25.95 15.58 3.51
C MET A 5 24.48 15.67 3.94
N LYS A 6 24.00 16.87 4.30
CA LYS A 6 22.60 17.11 4.73
C LYS A 6 21.58 16.90 3.60
N THR A 7 21.88 17.33 2.37
CA THR A 7 20.96 17.15 1.23
C THR A 7 20.78 15.68 0.88
N PHE A 8 21.83 14.86 0.92
CA PHE A 8 21.70 13.42 0.71
C PHE A 8 20.78 12.79 1.77
N PHE A 9 20.97 13.10 3.06
CA PHE A 9 20.11 12.57 4.12
C PHE A 9 18.63 12.92 3.93
N PHE A 10 18.30 14.14 3.55
CA PHE A 10 16.91 14.53 3.28
C PHE A 10 16.32 13.78 2.08
N MET A 11 17.09 13.59 1.01
CA MET A 11 16.63 12.82 -0.15
C MET A 11 16.37 11.35 0.20
N PHE A 12 17.26 10.72 0.98
CA PHE A 12 17.05 9.35 1.45
C PHE A 12 15.86 9.23 2.41
N ALA A 13 15.69 10.17 3.33
CA ALA A 13 14.54 10.17 4.22
C ALA A 13 13.21 10.30 3.45
N ALA A 14 13.17 11.17 2.44
CA ALA A 14 11.99 11.36 1.59
C ALA A 14 11.65 10.08 0.79
N THR A 15 12.64 9.39 0.22
CA THR A 15 12.41 8.14 -0.52
C THR A 15 11.97 6.99 0.40
N ILE A 16 12.53 6.90 1.61
CA ILE A 16 12.09 5.91 2.60
C ILE A 16 10.65 6.19 3.05
N LEU A 17 10.31 7.43 3.39
CA LEU A 17 8.95 7.82 3.79
C LEU A 17 7.93 7.50 2.70
N LEU A 18 8.27 7.84 1.45
CA LEU A 18 7.48 7.46 0.30
C LEU A 18 7.30 5.94 0.27
N GLY A 19 8.40 5.17 0.30
CA GLY A 19 8.38 3.70 0.28
C GLY A 19 7.49 3.06 1.36
N GLN A 20 7.47 3.62 2.57
CA GLN A 20 6.58 3.17 3.65
C GLN A 20 5.10 3.44 3.34
N ILE A 21 4.78 4.58 2.73
CA ILE A 21 3.41 4.89 2.26
C ILE A 21 3.01 3.96 1.10
N PHE A 22 3.97 3.57 0.25
CA PHE A 22 3.75 2.64 -0.86
C PHE A 22 3.46 1.22 -0.35
N SER A 23 4.31 0.64 0.51
CA SER A 23 4.13 -0.74 1.01
C SER A 23 3.09 -0.87 2.12
N GLY A 24 2.86 0.19 2.92
CA GLY A 24 1.96 0.16 4.06
C GLY A 24 0.51 -0.18 3.69
N LYS A 25 0.06 0.22 2.49
CA LYS A 25 -1.29 -0.09 2.00
C LYS A 25 -1.47 -1.57 1.68
N GLN A 26 -0.47 -2.20 1.06
CA GLN A 26 -0.49 -3.63 0.72
C GLN A 26 -0.41 -4.49 1.98
N ILE A 27 0.51 -4.17 2.90
CA ILE A 27 0.65 -4.89 4.18
C ILE A 27 -0.65 -4.78 4.99
N ARG A 28 -1.29 -3.60 4.99
CA ARG A 28 -2.57 -3.41 5.67
C ARG A 28 -3.69 -4.23 5.02
N CYS A 29 -3.74 -4.34 3.70
CA CYS A 29 -4.70 -5.20 3.00
C CYS A 29 -4.52 -6.68 3.41
N LEU A 30 -3.28 -7.16 3.38
CA LEU A 30 -2.93 -8.53 3.76
C LEU A 30 -3.31 -8.81 5.22
N LYS A 31 -3.07 -7.84 6.13
CA LYS A 31 -3.42 -7.95 7.56
C LYS A 31 -4.94 -8.01 7.82
N MET A 32 -5.76 -7.59 6.87
CA MET A 32 -7.22 -7.68 6.95
C MET A 32 -7.76 -8.95 6.26
N ASP A 33 -6.91 -9.93 5.96
CA ASP A 33 -7.21 -11.10 5.12
C ASP A 33 -7.77 -10.70 3.73
N GLY A 34 -7.36 -9.52 3.27
CA GLY A 34 -7.72 -8.98 1.97
C GLY A 34 -6.69 -9.33 0.90
N ARG A 35 -7.12 -9.23 -0.37
CA ARG A 35 -6.30 -9.40 -1.56
C ARG A 35 -6.35 -8.15 -2.42
N CYS A 36 -5.26 -7.85 -3.13
CA CYS A 36 -5.22 -6.74 -4.05
C CYS A 36 -5.70 -7.20 -5.43
N GLU A 37 -6.81 -6.64 -5.92
CA GLU A 37 -7.39 -6.99 -7.22
C GLU A 37 -7.66 -5.76 -8.10
N VAL A 38 -7.79 -6.01 -9.41
CA VAL A 38 -8.17 -4.99 -10.42
C VAL A 38 -9.57 -4.46 -10.13
N GLU A 39 -10.49 -5.37 -9.76
CA GLU A 39 -11.86 -5.15 -9.32
C GLU A 39 -12.23 -6.23 -8.29
N CYS A 40 -13.03 -5.89 -7.28
CA CYS A 40 -13.53 -6.88 -6.35
C CYS A 40 -14.67 -7.69 -6.97
N LEU A 41 -14.71 -8.99 -6.70
CA LEU A 41 -15.82 -9.84 -7.14
C LEU A 41 -17.11 -9.46 -6.39
N SER A 42 -18.27 -9.82 -6.96
CA SER A 42 -19.59 -9.49 -6.40
C SER A 42 -19.86 -10.05 -5.00
N PHE A 43 -19.11 -11.07 -4.58
CA PHE A 43 -19.16 -11.70 -3.26
C PHE A 43 -18.04 -11.23 -2.31
N GLU A 44 -17.25 -10.24 -2.73
CA GLU A 44 -16.18 -9.63 -1.94
C GLU A 44 -16.53 -8.18 -1.59
N ASP A 45 -16.05 -7.73 -0.43
CA ASP A 45 -16.16 -6.34 0.01
C ASP A 45 -14.88 -5.57 -0.33
N LYS A 46 -15.06 -4.39 -0.91
CA LYS A 46 -13.99 -3.41 -1.08
C LYS A 46 -13.73 -2.71 0.26
N ILE A 47 -12.69 -3.15 0.96
CA ILE A 47 -12.34 -2.64 2.29
C ILE A 47 -11.26 -1.54 2.26
N GLY A 48 -10.65 -1.30 1.10
CA GLY A 48 -9.64 -0.27 0.94
C GLY A 48 -9.02 -0.24 -0.45
N GLY A 49 -7.83 0.38 -0.54
CA GLY A 49 -7.05 0.44 -1.77
C GLY A 49 -5.65 -0.14 -1.60
N CYS A 50 -5.20 -0.83 -2.63
CA CYS A 50 -3.80 -1.22 -2.82
C CYS A 50 -3.12 -0.24 -3.78
N ARG A 51 -1.78 -0.21 -3.79
CA ARG A 51 -1.00 0.63 -4.72
C ARG A 51 -0.17 -0.24 -5.65
N ALA A 52 -0.83 -1.18 -6.31
CA ALA A 52 -0.34 -1.81 -7.52
C ALA A 52 -1.11 -1.15 -8.67
N GLU A 53 -0.42 -0.59 -9.66
CA GLU A 53 -1.07 0.08 -10.82
C GLU A 53 -2.11 -0.82 -11.51
N LEU A 54 -1.90 -2.14 -11.44
CA LEU A 54 -2.79 -3.15 -12.00
C LEU A 54 -3.85 -3.63 -11.00
N THR A 55 -3.65 -3.52 -9.69
CA THR A 55 -4.58 -4.02 -8.67
C THR A 55 -4.85 -2.98 -7.58
N PRO A 56 -5.67 -1.96 -7.86
CA PRO A 56 -5.84 -0.82 -6.97
C PRO A 56 -6.79 -1.09 -5.79
N PHE A 57 -7.55 -2.18 -5.78
CA PHE A 57 -8.55 -2.43 -4.73
C PHE A 57 -8.10 -3.49 -3.74
N CYS A 58 -8.36 -3.26 -2.45
CA CYS A 58 -8.26 -4.28 -1.43
C CYS A 58 -9.63 -4.93 -1.22
N CYS A 59 -9.75 -6.19 -1.60
CA CYS A 59 -10.98 -6.97 -1.59
C CYS A 59 -10.89 -8.05 -0.52
N ARG A 60 -11.97 -8.25 0.25
CA ARG A 60 -12.06 -9.31 1.24
C ARG A 60 -13.30 -10.15 0.99
N LYS A 61 -13.14 -11.47 1.02
CA LYS A 61 -14.26 -12.40 0.90
C LYS A 61 -15.27 -12.17 2.04
N ARG A 62 -16.55 -12.04 1.69
CA ARG A 62 -17.63 -12.03 2.69
C ARG A 62 -17.66 -13.37 3.39
N VAL A 63 -17.63 -13.34 4.73
CA VAL A 63 -17.95 -14.49 5.56
C VAL A 63 -19.44 -14.40 5.84
N ASN A 64 -20.22 -15.21 5.15
CA ASN A 64 -21.65 -15.32 5.41
C ASN A 64 -21.80 -16.21 6.66
N ASN A 65 -22.26 -15.63 7.78
CA ASN A 65 -22.51 -16.34 9.03
C ASN A 65 -23.91 -16.97 9.02
#